data_AF-A0A3L7W1T8-F1
#
_entry.id   AF-A0A3L7W1T8-F1
#
_cell.length_a   1.000
_cell.length_b   1.000
_cell.length_c   1.000
_cell.angle_alpha   90.00
_cell.angle_beta   90.00
_cell.angle_gamma   90.00
#
_symmetry.space_group_name_H-M   'P 1'
#
loop_
_entity.id
_entity.type
_entity.pdbx_description
1 polymer ?
#
loop_
_entity_poly.entity_id
_entity_poly.type
_entity_poly.pdbx_seq_one_letter_code
_entity_poly.pdbx_strand_id
1 'polypeptide(L)' 'MRGRRYASGGALPADDMHELVDLLAIRIYERLAESSFLLSRSDVSELVKPYISDLIASDQQEVAWLTWELIQAGAQEREG' A
#
# COMPACT_ATOMS: atom_id res chain seq x y z
N MET A 1 0.15 21.22 -6.59
CA MET A 1 1.15 20.88 -5.56
C MET A 1 0.58 21.26 -4.20
N ARG A 2 0.02 20.30 -3.45
CA ARG A 2 -0.47 20.54 -2.09
C ARG A 2 0.63 20.12 -1.12
N GLY A 3 1.29 21.11 -0.51
CA GLY A 3 2.12 20.90 0.65
C GLY A 3 1.23 20.56 1.84
N ARG A 4 1.32 19.32 2.33
CA ARG A 4 0.75 18.94 3.61
C ARG A 4 1.91 18.76 4.57
N ARG A 5 1.92 19.60 5.61
CA ARG A 5 2.91 19.62 6.68
C ARG A 5 2.89 18.25 7.36
N TYR A 6 4.00 17.54 7.33
CA TYR A 6 4.25 16.37 8.16
C TYR A 6 3.92 16.74 9.60
N ALA A 7 2.95 16.03 10.19
CA ALA A 7 2.59 16.17 11.59
C ALA A 7 3.84 15.95 12.44
N SER A 8 3.87 16.60 13.60
CA SER A 8 5.03 16.89 14.46
C SER A 8 5.81 15.68 15.03
N GLY A 9 5.65 14.48 14.48
CA GLY A 9 6.31 13.23 14.88
C GLY A 9 6.86 12.40 13.72
N GLY A 10 6.80 12.86 12.47
CA GLY A 10 7.37 12.17 11.30
C GLY A 10 6.57 10.97 10.77
N ALA A 11 5.48 10.59 11.43
CA ALA A 11 4.55 9.55 10.98
C ALA A 11 3.52 10.12 9.99
N LEU A 12 3.12 9.28 9.04
CA LEU A 12 2.08 9.57 8.05
C LEU A 12 0.71 9.65 8.75
N PRO A 13 -0.08 10.72 8.51
CA PRO A 13 -1.46 10.77 9.00
C PRO A 13 -2.29 9.58 8.50
N ALA A 14 -3.21 9.08 9.33
CA ALA A 14 -4.01 7.90 8.99
C ALA A 14 -4.79 8.05 7.67
N ASP A 15 -5.37 9.22 7.41
CA ASP A 15 -6.08 9.47 6.14
C ASP A 15 -5.13 9.40 4.93
N ASP A 16 -3.92 9.96 5.07
CA ASP A 16 -2.91 9.95 4.00
C ASP A 16 -2.36 8.53 3.79
N MET A 17 -2.26 7.72 4.86
CA MET A 17 -1.90 6.29 4.81
C MET A 17 -2.93 5.49 4.01
N HIS A 18 -4.22 5.64 4.33
CA HIS A 18 -5.30 4.95 3.61
C HIS A 18 -5.34 5.35 2.14
N GLU A 19 -5.24 6.64 1.84
CA GLU A 19 -5.18 7.13 0.45
C GLU A 19 -3.99 6.52 -0.31
N LEU A 20 -2.82 6.45 0.32
CA LEU A 20 -1.63 5.83 -0.27
C LEU A 20 -1.81 4.33 -0.52
N VAL A 21 -2.37 3.59 0.44
CA VAL A 21 -2.65 2.16 0.33
C VAL A 21 -3.60 1.87 -0.84
N ASP A 22 -4.69 2.63 -0.96
CA ASP A 22 -5.67 2.47 -2.05
C ASP A 22 -5.00 2.69 -3.41
N LEU A 23 -4.21 3.76 -3.55
CA LEU A 23 -3.50 4.07 -4.79
C LEU A 23 -2.49 2.98 -5.17
N LEU A 24 -1.78 2.42 -4.19
CA LEU A 24 -0.81 1.35 -4.43
C LEU A 24 -1.51 0.04 -4.82
N ALA A 25 -2.61 -0.32 -4.16
CA ALA A 25 -3.38 -1.51 -4.48
C ALA A 25 -3.96 -1.43 -5.91
N ILE A 26 -4.57 -0.30 -6.27
CA ILE A 26 -5.07 -0.04 -7.63
C ILE A 26 -3.94 -0.18 -8.64
N ARG A 27 -2.79 0.47 -8.40
CA ARG A 27 -1.64 0.42 -9.32
C ARG A 27 -1.09 -0.99 -9.52
N ILE A 28 -1.04 -1.78 -8.45
CA ILE A 28 -0.60 -3.18 -8.53
C ILE A 28 -1.61 -4.01 -9.34
N TYR A 29 -2.91 -3.83 -9.07
CA TYR A 29 -3.98 -4.52 -9.80
C TYR A 29 -4.02 -4.12 -11.28
N GLU A 30 -3.90 -2.84 -11.62
CA GLU A 30 -3.85 -2.38 -13.02
C GLU A 30 -2.66 -2.98 -13.78
N ARG A 31 -1.54 -3.21 -13.09
CA ARG A 31 -0.33 -3.77 -13.69
C ARG A 31 -0.37 -5.28 -13.87
N LEU A 32 -0.93 -6.01 -12.91
CA LEU A 32 -0.85 -7.48 -12.83
C LEU A 32 -2.20 -8.19 -13.02
N ALA A 33 -3.29 -7.42 -13.07
CA ALA A 33 -4.65 -7.92 -13.05
C ALA A 33 -4.84 -9.00 -11.97
N GLU A 34 -5.52 -10.10 -12.30
CA GLU A 34 -5.80 -11.19 -11.37
C GLU A 34 -4.55 -11.86 -10.79
N SER A 35 -3.40 -11.74 -11.45
CA SER A 35 -2.15 -12.28 -10.92
C SER A 35 -1.68 -11.52 -9.67
N SER A 36 -2.21 -10.33 -9.38
CA SER A 36 -1.94 -9.63 -8.11
C SER A 36 -2.39 -10.42 -6.89
N PHE A 37 -3.42 -11.25 -7.02
CA PHE A 37 -3.95 -12.05 -5.90
C PHE A 37 -2.98 -13.14 -5.45
N LEU A 38 -2.05 -13.55 -6.33
CA LEU A 38 -1.03 -14.55 -6.03
C LEU A 38 0.20 -13.96 -5.32
N LEU A 39 0.27 -12.64 -5.16
CA LEU A 39 1.41 -11.99 -4.55
C LEU A 39 1.51 -12.33 -3.07
N SER A 40 2.69 -12.76 -2.66
CA SER A 40 3.03 -12.82 -1.25
C SER A 40 3.18 -11.41 -0.68
N ARG A 41 3.13 -11.28 0.64
CA ARG A 41 3.46 -10.03 1.32
C ARG A 41 4.86 -9.50 0.94
N SER A 42 5.83 -10.39 0.71
CA SER A 42 7.18 -9.99 0.32
C SER A 42 7.18 -9.34 -1.06
N ASP A 43 6.43 -9.90 -2.01
CA ASP A 43 6.33 -9.36 -3.36
C ASP A 43 5.70 -7.96 -3.33
N VAL A 44 4.61 -7.78 -2.56
CA VAL A 44 3.99 -6.47 -2.38
C VAL A 44 4.97 -5.48 -1.77
N SER A 45 5.71 -5.86 -0.72
CA SER A 45 6.73 -5.01 -0.09
C SER A 45 7.78 -4.53 -1.09
N GLU A 46 8.29 -5.41 -1.95
CA GLU A 46 9.25 -5.03 -3.00
C GLU A 46 8.63 -4.10 -4.06
N LEU A 47 7.38 -4.35 -4.46
CA LEU A 47 6.67 -3.55 -5.44
C LEU A 47 6.36 -2.14 -4.94
N VAL A 48 6.02 -1.97 -3.66
CA VAL A 48 5.67 -0.67 -3.09
C VAL A 48 6.89 0.13 -2.63
N LYS A 49 8.03 -0.53 -2.36
CA LYS A 49 9.25 0.10 -1.82
C LYS A 49 9.68 1.40 -2.51
N PRO A 50 9.64 1.53 -3.86
CA PRO A 50 10.02 2.78 -4.53
C PRO A 50 9.11 3.97 -4.21
N TYR A 51 7.90 3.75 -3.72
CA TYR A 51 6.90 4.79 -3.45
C TYR A 51 6.82 5.20 -1.97
N ILE A 52 7.48 4.44 -1.08
CA ILE A 52 7.41 4.63 0.37
C ILE A 52 8.79 4.82 1.02
N SER A 53 9.86 4.87 0.22
CA SER A 53 11.24 4.91 0.73
C SER A 53 11.57 6.15 1.58
N ASP A 54 10.77 7.20 1.46
CA ASP A 54 10.85 8.45 2.21
C ASP A 54 10.05 8.43 3.53
N LEU A 55 9.20 7.41 3.75
CA LEU A 55 8.49 7.20 5.00
C LEU A 55 9.41 6.63 6.08
N ILE A 56 9.02 6.78 7.34
CA ILE A 56 9.70 6.10 8.45
C ILE A 56 9.48 4.58 8.37
N ALA A 57 10.37 3.80 8.99
CA ALA A 57 10.37 2.34 8.84
C ALA A 57 9.07 1.66 9.31
N SER A 58 8.40 2.19 10.34
CA SER A 58 7.09 1.69 10.78
C SER A 58 6.05 1.85 9.68
N ASP A 59 5.97 3.04 9.10
CA ASP A 59 4.98 3.38 8.08
C ASP A 59 5.27 2.62 6.79
N GLN A 60 6.54 2.38 6.45
CA GLN A 60 6.90 1.52 5.32
C GLN A 60 6.34 0.10 5.48
N GLN A 61 6.49 -0.47 6.68
CA GLN A 61 5.97 -1.80 6.98
C GLN A 61 4.44 -1.83 6.97
N GLU A 62 3.82 -0.79 7.52
CA GLU A 62 2.37 -0.66 7.58
C GLU A 62 1.74 -0.49 6.20
N VAL A 63 2.27 0.41 5.34
CA VAL A 63 1.80 0.56 3.96
C VAL A 63 1.92 -0.76 3.20
N ALA A 64 3.06 -1.45 3.28
CA ALA A 64 3.27 -2.72 2.59
C ALA A 64 2.30 -3.80 3.07
N TRP A 65 2.05 -3.87 4.38
CA TRP A 65 1.09 -4.79 4.99
C TRP A 65 -0.35 -4.50 4.52
N LEU A 66 -0.81 -3.26 4.68
CA LEU A 66 -2.17 -2.86 4.35
C LEU A 66 -2.46 -2.97 2.84
N THR A 67 -1.47 -2.66 1.99
CA THR A 67 -1.60 -2.85 0.54
C THR A 67 -1.79 -4.32 0.19
N TRP A 68 -1.05 -5.23 0.84
CA TRP A 68 -1.22 -6.66 0.62
C TRP A 68 -2.59 -7.14 1.10
N GLU A 69 -3.01 -6.77 2.30
CA GLU A 69 -4.33 -7.10 2.85
C GLU A 69 -5.47 -6.66 1.92
N LEU A 70 -5.41 -5.43 1.40
CA LEU A 70 -6.43 -4.90 0.49
C LEU A 70 -6.53 -5.71 -0.82
N ILE A 71 -5.38 -6.13 -1.38
CA ILE A 71 -5.35 -6.99 -2.58
C ILE A 71 -5.98 -8.36 -2.28
N GLN A 72 -5.68 -8.95 -1.11
CA GLN A 72 -6.21 -10.26 -0.72
C GLN A 72 -7.71 -10.21 -0.41
N ALA A 73 -8.21 -9.12 0.17
CA ALA A 73 -9.63 -8.90 0.37
C ALA A 73 -10.39 -8.94 -0.97
N GLY A 74 -9.86 -8.29 -2.00
CA GLY A 74 -10.43 -8.35 -3.35
C GLY A 74 -10.40 -9.75 -3.98
N ALA A 75 -9.43 -10.60 -3.61
CA ALA A 75 -9.40 -12.01 -4.04
C ALA A 75 -10.54 -12.80 -3.38
N GLN A 76 -10.74 -12.62 -2.07
CA GLN A 76 -11.77 -13.30 -1.29
C GLN A 76 -13.19 -12.93 -1.76
N GLU A 77 -13.43 -11.66 -2.07
CA GLU A 77 -14.73 -11.19 -2.59
C GLU A 77 -15.09 -11.80 -3.96
N ARG A 78 -14.11 -12.28 -4.73
CA ARG A 78 -14.36 -12.94 -6.02
C ARG A 78 -14.66 -14.43 -5.89
N GLU A 79 -14.24 -15.05 -4.80
CA GLU A 79 -14.42 -16.49 -4.53
C GLU A 79 -15.73 -16.80 -3.78
N GLY A 80 -16.38 -15.78 -3.21
CA GLY A 80 -17.67 -15.86 -2.52
C GLY A 80 -18.88 -15.55 -3.40
#